data_AF-A0A533U571-F1
#
_entry.id   AF-A0A533U571-F1
#
_cell.length_a   1.000
_cell.length_b   1.000
_cell.length_c   1.000
_cell.angle_alpha   90.00
_cell.angle_beta   90.00
_cell.angle_gamma   90.00
#
_symmetry.space_group_name_H-M   'P 1'
#
loop_
_entity.id
_entity.type
_entity.pdbx_description
1 polymer ?
#
loop_
_entity_poly.entity_id
_entity_poly.type
_entity_poly.pdbx_seq_one_letter_code
_entity_poly.pdbx_strand_id
1 'polypeptide(L)'
;MSSDLRLKKLRGSGGYIMASVTDEQQRKGNLGGPDLFLAPVGRIEIDKISKYFCNTCEKDYEGSPKIDYETPNEMVADNLILLEKGQYVCTMCGSVLAEYRNFSQNLVESSTPSYTPQQQASYQSALASSGVTTFNSIAGIDVYDSEARRVGVVKEVGIQTGQAGVVLIVTKNDGRDVAIKWDEIKKISEIVLLSSAEASAKCTGCGYVNNPDSKFCESCGKKIK
;
A
#
# COMPACT_ATOMS: atom_id res chain seq x y z
N MET A 1 -28.52 4.79 6.29
CA MET A 1 -27.20 5.15 5.72
C MET A 1 -27.16 4.61 4.32
N SER A 2 -27.31 5.46 3.31
CA SER A 2 -27.21 5.02 1.92
C SER A 2 -25.76 4.67 1.62
N SER A 3 -25.48 3.43 1.22
CA SER A 3 -24.22 3.08 0.58
C SER A 3 -24.26 3.69 -0.82
N ASP A 4 -23.68 4.89 -0.97
CA ASP A 4 -23.63 5.63 -2.23
C ASP A 4 -22.78 4.87 -3.26
N LEU A 5 -23.41 3.93 -3.96
CA LEU A 5 -22.83 3.15 -5.05
C LEU A 5 -22.52 4.08 -6.21
N ARG A 6 -21.23 4.32 -6.45
CA ARG A 6 -20.75 5.23 -7.50
C ARG A 6 -20.15 4.44 -8.64
N LEU A 7 -20.58 4.72 -9.86
CA LEU A 7 -19.95 4.15 -11.05
C LEU A 7 -18.52 4.68 -11.19
N LYS A 8 -17.54 3.79 -11.17
CA LYS A 8 -16.11 4.10 -11.27
C LYS A 8 -15.42 3.23 -12.30
N LYS A 9 -14.39 3.79 -12.92
CA LYS A 9 -13.43 3.05 -13.75
C LYS A 9 -12.42 2.38 -12.84
N LEU A 10 -12.29 1.07 -12.94
CA LEU A 10 -11.30 0.28 -12.20
C LEU A 10 -10.36 -0.39 -13.19
N ARG A 11 -9.07 -0.10 -13.08
CA ARG A 11 -8.04 -0.48 -14.03
C ARG A 11 -7.40 -1.81 -13.65
N GLY A 12 -7.10 -2.61 -14.68
CA GLY A 12 -6.28 -3.81 -14.61
C GLY A 12 -5.08 -3.71 -15.55
N SER A 13 -4.27 -4.76 -15.58
CA SER A 13 -3.12 -4.89 -16.48
C SER A 13 -3.55 -5.06 -17.96
N GLY A 14 -4.60 -5.84 -18.20
CA GLY A 14 -5.13 -6.15 -19.53
C GLY A 14 -6.37 -5.35 -19.94
N GLY A 15 -6.78 -4.34 -19.17
CA GLY A 15 -7.96 -3.54 -19.49
C GLY A 15 -8.49 -2.69 -18.34
N TYR A 16 -9.80 -2.45 -18.36
CA TYR A 16 -10.52 -1.84 -17.23
C TYR A 16 -11.98 -2.32 -17.20
N ILE A 17 -12.63 -2.19 -16.05
CA ILE A 17 -14.09 -2.33 -15.93
C ILE A 17 -14.71 -1.03 -15.43
N MET A 18 -15.99 -0.82 -15.73
CA MET A 18 -16.83 0.19 -15.11
C MET A 18 -17.77 -0.50 -14.15
N ALA A 19 -17.66 -0.17 -12.86
CA ALA A 19 -18.44 -0.83 -11.82
C ALA A 19 -18.96 0.15 -10.76
N SER A 20 -20.12 -0.17 -10.19
CA SER A 20 -20.70 0.51 -9.04
C SER A 20 -20.01 0.05 -7.77
N VAL A 21 -19.13 0.89 -7.22
CA VAL A 21 -18.33 0.59 -6.02
C VAL A 21 -18.82 1.32 -4.78
N THR A 22 -18.56 0.74 -3.62
CA THR A 22 -18.73 1.39 -2.31
C THR A 22 -17.53 2.28 -1.97
N ASP A 23 -17.66 3.18 -0.99
CA ASP A 23 -16.55 4.01 -0.51
C ASP A 23 -15.37 3.17 0.02
N GLU A 24 -15.64 2.01 0.63
CA GLU A 24 -14.58 1.10 1.10
C GLU A 24 -13.81 0.47 -0.08
N GLN A 25 -14.53 0.02 -1.11
CA GLN A 25 -13.92 -0.47 -2.35
C GLN A 25 -13.14 0.66 -3.05
N GLN A 26 -13.69 1.86 -3.15
CA GLN A 26 -12.98 3.01 -3.72
C GLN A 26 -11.71 3.34 -2.92
N ARG A 27 -11.75 3.27 -1.58
CA ARG A 27 -10.58 3.47 -0.71
C ARG A 27 -9.50 2.40 -0.94
N LYS A 28 -9.88 1.12 -1.08
CA LYS A 28 -8.96 0.02 -1.41
C LYS A 28 -8.36 0.19 -2.81
N GLY A 29 -9.17 0.61 -3.78
CA GLY A 29 -8.76 0.83 -5.17
C GLY A 29 -7.77 1.97 -5.38
N ASN A 30 -7.70 2.92 -4.45
CA ASN A 30 -6.84 4.09 -4.57
C ASN A 30 -5.41 3.81 -4.05
N LEU A 31 -4.46 3.69 -4.98
CA LEU A 31 -3.03 3.48 -4.69
C LEU A 31 -2.23 4.80 -4.63
N GLY A 32 -2.89 5.92 -4.32
CA GLY A 32 -2.28 7.26 -4.26
C GLY A 32 -2.25 8.02 -5.59
N GLY A 33 -2.93 7.51 -6.62
CA GLY A 33 -3.04 8.11 -7.95
C GLY A 33 -4.46 8.53 -8.33
N PRO A 34 -4.67 9.08 -9.55
CA PRO A 34 -6.00 9.42 -10.04
C PRO A 34 -6.82 8.20 -10.50
N ASP A 35 -6.14 7.11 -10.87
CA ASP A 35 -6.76 5.85 -11.28
C ASP A 35 -7.05 4.95 -10.07
N LEU A 36 -8.17 4.23 -10.12
CA LEU A 36 -8.52 3.16 -9.18
C LEU A 36 -8.18 1.81 -9.81
N PHE A 37 -7.71 0.84 -9.02
CA PHE A 37 -7.22 -0.46 -9.51
C PHE A 37 -8.07 -1.64 -8.99
N LEU A 38 -8.26 -2.66 -9.83
CA LEU A 38 -9.02 -3.87 -9.45
C LEU A 38 -8.30 -4.75 -8.42
N ALA A 39 -6.97 -4.87 -8.53
CA ALA A 39 -6.17 -5.78 -7.72
C ALA A 39 -6.39 -5.64 -6.20
N PRO A 40 -6.38 -4.43 -5.60
CA PRO A 40 -6.67 -4.24 -4.18
C PRO A 40 -8.17 -4.17 -3.84
N VAL A 41 -9.06 -3.92 -4.82
CA VAL A 41 -10.52 -3.89 -4.59
C VAL A 41 -11.07 -5.29 -4.35
N GLY A 42 -10.52 -6.30 -5.03
CA GLY A 42 -10.96 -7.68 -4.95
C GLY A 42 -12.06 -8.02 -5.94
N ARG A 43 -12.88 -9.03 -5.61
CA ARG A 43 -14.05 -9.42 -6.41
C ARG A 43 -15.15 -8.37 -6.33
N ILE A 44 -15.73 -8.07 -7.48
CA ILE A 44 -16.95 -7.29 -7.62
C ILE A 44 -18.04 -8.20 -8.19
N GLU A 45 -19.25 -8.08 -7.67
CA GLU A 45 -20.42 -8.82 -8.17
C GLU A 45 -20.71 -8.45 -9.62
N ILE A 46 -21.08 -9.44 -10.42
CA ILE A 46 -21.37 -9.32 -11.86
C ILE A 46 -22.40 -8.21 -12.13
N ASP A 47 -23.46 -8.14 -11.32
CA ASP A 47 -24.55 -7.17 -11.43
C ASP A 47 -24.12 -5.72 -11.16
N LYS A 48 -22.97 -5.51 -10.52
CA LYS A 48 -22.40 -4.18 -10.26
C LYS A 48 -21.50 -3.70 -11.41
N ILE A 49 -21.20 -4.54 -12.41
CA ILE A 49 -20.30 -4.23 -13.53
C ILE A 49 -21.14 -3.93 -14.79
N SER A 50 -21.07 -2.69 -15.27
CA SER A 50 -21.89 -2.25 -16.41
C SER A 50 -21.22 -2.46 -17.76
N LYS A 51 -19.89 -2.36 -17.83
CA LYS A 51 -19.09 -2.62 -19.03
C LYS A 51 -17.64 -2.91 -18.70
N TYR A 52 -16.91 -3.49 -19.65
CA TYR A 52 -15.45 -3.65 -19.58
C TYR A 52 -14.78 -3.33 -20.92
N PHE A 53 -13.50 -3.00 -20.85
CA PHE A 53 -12.62 -2.81 -22.00
C PHE A 53 -11.48 -3.81 -21.94
N CYS A 54 -11.16 -4.44 -23.07
CA CYS A 54 -10.04 -5.35 -23.20
C CYS A 54 -8.93 -4.72 -24.06
N ASN A 55 -7.72 -4.63 -23.52
CA ASN A 55 -6.55 -4.14 -24.26
C ASN A 55 -6.24 -5.04 -25.47
N THR A 56 -6.36 -6.38 -25.34
CA THR A 56 -6.10 -7.31 -26.45
C THR A 56 -7.08 -7.17 -27.62
N CYS A 57 -8.31 -6.73 -27.35
CA CYS A 57 -9.34 -6.50 -28.38
C CYS A 57 -9.44 -5.03 -28.80
N GLU A 58 -8.75 -4.12 -28.10
CA GLU A 58 -8.88 -2.67 -28.18
C GLU A 58 -10.34 -2.17 -28.20
N LYS A 59 -11.23 -2.84 -27.42
CA LYS A 59 -12.68 -2.68 -27.53
C LYS A 59 -13.42 -2.73 -26.19
N ASP A 60 -14.44 -1.89 -26.05
CA ASP A 60 -15.45 -1.92 -25.01
C ASP A 60 -16.53 -2.99 -25.28
N TYR A 61 -16.97 -3.67 -24.22
CA TYR A 61 -18.03 -4.67 -24.19
C TYR A 61 -19.00 -4.38 -23.05
N GLU A 62 -20.30 -4.57 -23.27
CA GLU A 62 -21.31 -4.38 -22.23
C GLU A 62 -21.41 -5.57 -21.27
N GLY A 63 -21.81 -5.29 -20.02
CA GLY A 63 -21.88 -6.27 -18.94
C GLY A 63 -20.52 -6.57 -18.27
N SER A 64 -20.48 -7.68 -17.54
CA SER A 64 -19.29 -8.15 -16.83
C SER A 64 -18.39 -9.03 -17.71
N PRO A 65 -17.06 -8.96 -17.54
CA PRO A 65 -16.18 -10.04 -17.98
C PRO A 65 -16.45 -11.31 -17.14
N LYS A 66 -15.93 -12.46 -17.59
CA LYS A 66 -15.95 -13.71 -16.81
C LYS A 66 -15.07 -13.52 -15.57
N ILE A 67 -15.50 -14.02 -14.41
CA ILE A 67 -14.73 -13.98 -13.17
C ILE A 67 -14.44 -15.42 -12.74
N ASP A 68 -13.21 -15.87 -12.95
CA ASP A 68 -12.73 -17.16 -12.47
C ASP A 68 -12.01 -16.93 -11.13
N TYR A 69 -12.35 -17.69 -10.08
CA TYR A 69 -11.76 -17.52 -8.76
C TYR A 69 -11.54 -18.86 -8.06
N GLU A 70 -10.51 -18.90 -7.21
CA GLU A 70 -10.13 -20.05 -6.39
C GLU A 70 -9.99 -19.58 -4.94
N THR A 71 -10.38 -20.44 -3.99
CA THR A 71 -10.25 -20.18 -2.55
C THR A 71 -9.16 -21.07 -1.93
N PRO A 72 -7.86 -20.73 -2.08
CA PRO A 72 -6.77 -21.61 -1.67
C PRO A 72 -6.62 -21.75 -0.15
N ASN A 73 -7.05 -20.75 0.65
CA ASN A 73 -6.85 -20.70 2.10
C ASN A 73 -5.38 -20.92 2.52
N GLU A 74 -4.45 -20.39 1.72
CA GLU A 74 -3.01 -20.64 1.84
C GLU A 74 -2.36 -19.64 2.80
N MET A 75 -1.53 -20.10 3.73
CA MET A 75 -0.73 -19.22 4.58
C MET A 75 0.44 -18.67 3.78
N VAL A 76 0.45 -17.36 3.50
CA VAL A 76 1.48 -16.70 2.68
C VAL A 76 2.58 -16.08 3.56
N ALA A 77 2.24 -15.67 4.79
CA ALA A 77 3.17 -15.19 5.81
C ALA A 77 2.56 -15.37 7.21
N ASP A 78 3.34 -15.10 8.26
CA ASP A 78 2.84 -15.11 9.65
C ASP A 78 1.58 -14.24 9.79
N ASN A 79 0.50 -14.86 10.27
CA ASN A 79 -0.84 -14.28 10.42
C ASN A 79 -1.51 -13.74 9.13
N LEU A 80 -0.99 -14.05 7.93
CA LEU A 80 -1.56 -13.62 6.64
C LEU A 80 -1.96 -14.82 5.77
N ILE A 81 -3.27 -14.99 5.55
CA ILE A 81 -3.86 -16.07 4.76
C ILE A 81 -4.43 -15.50 3.46
N LEU A 82 -4.08 -16.09 2.33
CA LEU A 82 -4.73 -15.83 1.04
C LEU A 82 -6.05 -16.62 1.00
N LEU A 83 -7.16 -15.95 1.24
CA LEU A 83 -8.50 -16.54 1.22
C LEU A 83 -8.98 -16.83 -0.21
N GLU A 84 -8.82 -15.85 -1.10
CA GLU A 84 -9.34 -15.90 -2.47
C GLU A 84 -8.33 -15.26 -3.42
N LYS A 85 -8.11 -15.88 -4.58
CA LYS A 85 -7.45 -15.28 -5.73
C LYS A 85 -8.39 -15.41 -6.93
N GLY A 86 -8.41 -14.44 -7.82
CA GLY A 86 -9.25 -14.53 -9.01
C GLY A 86 -8.81 -13.64 -10.14
N GLN A 87 -9.34 -13.94 -11.32
CA GLN A 87 -9.01 -13.30 -12.58
C GLN A 87 -10.30 -12.83 -13.28
N TYR A 88 -10.28 -11.59 -13.75
CA TYR A 88 -11.28 -11.05 -14.66
C TYR A 88 -10.83 -11.36 -16.09
N VAL A 89 -11.62 -12.12 -16.84
CA VAL A 89 -11.26 -12.68 -18.15
C VAL A 89 -12.23 -12.19 -19.23
N CYS A 90 -11.69 -11.67 -20.33
CA CYS A 90 -12.47 -11.23 -21.49
C CYS A 90 -13.25 -12.42 -22.10
N THR A 91 -14.57 -12.29 -22.22
CA THR A 91 -15.44 -13.37 -22.75
C THR A 91 -15.24 -13.62 -24.25
N MET A 92 -14.65 -12.66 -24.98
CA MET A 92 -14.49 -12.73 -26.43
C MET A 92 -13.15 -13.29 -26.90
N CYS A 93 -12.08 -13.14 -26.10
CA CYS A 93 -10.73 -13.57 -26.49
C CYS A 93 -9.98 -14.36 -25.40
N GLY A 94 -10.57 -14.57 -24.23
CA GLY A 94 -9.93 -15.30 -23.12
C GLY A 94 -8.75 -14.59 -22.45
N SER A 95 -8.44 -13.34 -22.83
CA SER A 95 -7.36 -12.57 -22.20
C SER A 95 -7.72 -12.12 -20.78
N VAL A 96 -6.77 -12.21 -19.86
CA VAL A 96 -6.90 -11.68 -18.49
C VAL A 96 -6.87 -10.15 -18.52
N LEU A 97 -7.92 -9.52 -17.98
CA LEU A 97 -8.08 -8.08 -17.84
C LEU A 97 -7.43 -7.58 -16.54
N ALA A 98 -7.60 -8.33 -15.46
CA ALA A 98 -7.06 -8.04 -14.14
C ALA A 98 -6.99 -9.30 -13.29
N GLU A 99 -6.06 -9.31 -12.34
CA GLU A 99 -6.01 -10.30 -11.26
C GLU A 99 -6.24 -9.59 -9.92
N TYR A 100 -6.83 -10.30 -8.96
CA TYR A 100 -7.02 -9.81 -7.60
C TYR A 100 -6.70 -10.90 -6.57
N ARG A 101 -6.36 -10.47 -5.36
CA ARG A 101 -6.08 -11.34 -4.21
C ARG A 101 -6.75 -10.77 -2.98
N ASN A 102 -7.45 -11.60 -2.22
CA ASN A 102 -8.07 -11.26 -0.96
C ASN A 102 -7.34 -12.00 0.16
N PHE A 103 -6.79 -11.23 1.10
CA PHE A 103 -6.07 -11.75 2.25
C PHE A 103 -6.87 -11.48 3.52
N SER A 104 -7.08 -12.50 4.36
CA SER A 104 -7.37 -12.25 5.77
C SER A 104 -6.04 -12.14 6.52
N GLN A 105 -5.91 -11.07 7.27
CA GLN A 105 -5.10 -11.15 8.47
C GLN A 105 -5.92 -11.91 9.50
N ASN A 106 -5.43 -13.06 9.95
CA ASN A 106 -5.90 -13.60 11.21
C ASN A 106 -5.38 -12.66 12.29
N LEU A 107 -6.21 -11.70 12.66
CA LEU A 107 -6.13 -11.11 13.99
C LEU A 107 -6.36 -12.26 14.96
N VAL A 108 -5.28 -12.90 15.39
CA VAL A 108 -5.25 -13.52 16.71
C VAL A 108 -5.69 -12.43 17.66
N GLU A 109 -6.93 -12.53 18.14
CA GLU A 109 -7.42 -11.65 19.19
C GLU A 109 -6.40 -11.67 20.32
N SER A 110 -6.17 -10.51 20.92
CA SER A 110 -5.26 -10.35 22.05
C SER A 110 -5.82 -10.98 23.33
N SER A 111 -6.22 -12.25 23.26
CA SER A 111 -6.33 -13.15 24.41
C SER A 111 -4.90 -13.43 24.89
N THR A 112 -4.44 -12.53 25.75
CA THR A 112 -3.20 -12.57 26.54
C THR A 112 -2.56 -13.96 26.69
N PRO A 113 -1.44 -14.22 26.00
CA PRO A 113 -0.53 -15.30 26.38
C PRO A 113 0.21 -14.86 27.65
N SER A 114 -0.21 -15.38 28.80
CA SER A 114 0.58 -15.28 30.03
C SER A 114 1.93 -15.95 29.81
N TYR A 115 3.02 -15.18 29.91
CA TYR A 115 4.38 -15.70 29.77
C TYR A 115 4.69 -16.73 30.87
N THR A 116 4.91 -17.98 30.47
CA THR A 116 5.67 -18.98 31.25
C THR A 116 6.83 -19.48 30.38
N PRO A 117 8.09 -19.19 30.73
CA PRO A 117 9.23 -19.49 29.86
C PRO A 117 9.80 -20.91 30.10
N GLN A 118 9.66 -21.79 29.11
CA GLN A 118 10.36 -23.08 28.97
C GLN A 118 10.11 -23.58 27.52
N GLN A 119 11.02 -24.18 26.75
CA GLN A 119 12.49 -24.23 26.74
C GLN A 119 12.92 -24.77 25.34
N GLN A 120 14.10 -24.36 24.82
CA GLN A 120 14.95 -24.97 23.75
C GLN A 120 14.39 -26.14 22.90
N ALA A 121 14.54 -26.24 21.57
CA ALA A 121 15.24 -25.48 20.53
C ALA A 121 14.61 -25.91 19.15
N SER A 122 15.16 -25.75 17.93
CA SER A 122 16.47 -25.35 17.39
C SER A 122 16.34 -24.96 15.91
N TYR A 123 17.23 -24.11 15.38
CA TYR A 123 17.25 -23.74 13.96
C TYR A 123 17.96 -24.79 13.07
N GLN A 124 17.33 -25.16 11.96
CA GLN A 124 18.03 -25.73 10.80
C GLN A 124 17.66 -24.95 9.53
N SER A 125 18.67 -24.33 8.93
CA SER A 125 18.57 -23.61 7.67
C SER A 125 18.62 -24.58 6.49
N ALA A 126 17.77 -24.37 5.48
CA ALA A 126 17.94 -24.94 4.15
C ALA A 126 17.89 -23.81 3.12
N LEU A 127 18.94 -23.71 2.29
CA LEU A 127 19.11 -22.60 1.35
C LEU A 127 18.39 -22.83 0.01
N ALA A 128 17.90 -21.70 -0.53
CA ALA A 128 17.92 -21.30 -1.94
C ALA A 128 17.24 -22.19 -3.01
N SER A 129 16.27 -21.61 -3.70
CA SER A 129 16.44 -21.39 -5.15
C SER A 129 15.60 -20.20 -5.67
N SER A 130 16.29 -19.27 -6.34
CA SER A 130 15.84 -18.55 -7.55
C SER A 130 14.49 -17.82 -7.57
N GLY A 131 14.55 -16.47 -7.58
CA GLY A 131 13.54 -15.65 -8.27
C GLY A 131 12.59 -14.83 -7.39
N VAL A 132 12.80 -14.71 -6.08
CA VAL A 132 11.97 -13.86 -5.23
C VAL A 132 12.36 -12.40 -5.43
N THR A 133 11.53 -11.62 -6.15
CA THR A 133 11.50 -10.17 -5.97
C THR A 133 10.91 -9.89 -4.59
N THR A 134 11.77 -9.89 -3.57
CA THR A 134 11.37 -9.53 -2.21
C THR A 134 10.80 -8.13 -2.22
N PHE A 135 9.56 -7.99 -1.74
CA PHE A 135 9.14 -6.71 -1.18
C PHE A 135 10.15 -6.40 -0.08
N ASN A 136 10.95 -5.34 -0.24
CA ASN A 136 11.91 -4.95 0.79
C ASN A 136 11.11 -4.59 2.04
N SER A 137 11.04 -5.54 2.99
CA SER A 137 10.62 -5.30 4.36
C SER A 137 11.41 -4.11 4.85
N ILE A 138 10.75 -2.98 5.11
CA ILE A 138 11.48 -1.78 5.50
C ILE A 138 12.09 -1.89 6.89
N ALA A 139 11.65 -2.86 7.68
CA ALA A 139 12.31 -3.30 8.90
C ALA A 139 13.75 -3.73 8.61
N GLY A 140 14.71 -3.19 9.36
CA GLY A 140 16.15 -3.39 9.14
C GLY A 140 16.83 -2.33 8.27
N ILE A 141 16.10 -1.40 7.64
CA ILE A 141 16.70 -0.31 6.86
C ILE A 141 17.35 0.73 7.80
N ASP A 142 18.57 1.15 7.48
CA ASP A 142 19.26 2.22 8.20
C ASP A 142 18.63 3.61 7.92
N VAL A 143 18.48 4.39 8.99
CA VAL A 143 17.89 5.73 8.98
C VAL A 143 18.98 6.78 9.19
N TYR A 144 19.03 7.80 8.33
CA TYR A 144 20.00 8.89 8.37
C TYR A 144 19.31 10.25 8.44
N ASP A 145 19.96 11.21 9.10
CA ASP A 145 19.56 12.62 9.06
C ASP A 145 20.14 13.35 7.83
N SER A 146 19.81 14.63 7.69
CA SER A 146 20.31 15.49 6.61
C SER A 146 21.82 15.77 6.66
N GLU A 147 22.48 15.48 7.78
CA GLU A 147 23.93 15.59 7.97
C GLU A 147 24.64 14.24 7.71
N ALA A 148 23.91 13.26 7.14
CA ALA A 148 24.35 11.88 6.90
C ALA A 148 24.80 11.12 8.16
N ARG A 149 24.35 11.55 9.35
CA ARG A 149 24.57 10.78 10.59
C ARG A 149 23.49 9.70 10.71
N ARG A 150 23.91 8.50 11.10
CA ARG A 150 23.00 7.38 11.35
C ARG A 150 22.18 7.64 12.62
N VAL A 151 20.86 7.75 12.46
CA VAL A 151 19.87 7.97 13.53
C VAL A 151 19.50 6.66 14.22
N GLY A 152 19.35 5.58 13.45
CA GLY A 152 18.89 4.29 13.95
C GLY A 152 18.54 3.32 12.82
N VAL A 153 17.73 2.31 13.15
CA VAL A 153 17.21 1.30 12.22
C VAL A 153 15.69 1.33 12.24
N VAL A 154 15.06 1.21 11.09
CA VAL A 154 13.60 1.03 11.00
C VAL A 154 13.21 -0.30 11.65
N LYS A 155 12.28 -0.23 12.59
CA LYS A 155 11.67 -1.39 13.24
C LYS A 155 10.41 -1.84 12.53
N GLU A 156 9.47 -0.92 12.32
CA GLU A 156 8.15 -1.20 11.74
C GLU A 156 7.41 0.07 11.27
N VAL A 157 6.23 -0.09 10.67
CA VAL A 157 5.30 1.00 10.32
C VAL A 157 4.12 0.99 11.28
N GLY A 158 3.84 2.12 11.91
CA GLY A 158 2.66 2.31 12.76
C GLY A 158 1.60 3.23 12.15
N ILE A 159 0.39 3.18 12.71
CA ILE A 159 -0.68 4.16 12.46
C ILE A 159 -0.99 4.84 13.79
N GLN A 160 -0.94 6.17 13.84
CA GLN A 160 -1.20 6.90 15.07
C GLN A 160 -2.71 6.98 15.36
N THR A 161 -3.18 6.32 16.42
CA THR A 161 -4.59 6.38 16.81
C THR A 161 -4.97 7.79 17.30
N GLY A 162 -5.94 8.43 16.63
CA GLY A 162 -6.42 9.78 16.93
C GLY A 162 -6.05 10.85 15.89
N GLN A 163 -4.99 10.64 15.11
CA GLN A 163 -4.65 11.45 13.93
C GLN A 163 -4.32 10.45 12.82
N ALA A 164 -5.16 10.35 11.78
CA ALA A 164 -5.05 9.32 10.74
C ALA A 164 -3.78 9.49 9.85
N GLY A 165 -2.63 9.18 10.43
CA GLY A 165 -1.30 9.40 9.89
C GLY A 165 -0.41 8.19 10.12
N VAL A 166 0.34 7.84 9.08
CA VAL A 166 1.35 6.79 9.11
C VAL A 166 2.60 7.32 9.78
N VAL A 167 3.21 6.50 10.64
CA VAL A 167 4.48 6.80 11.31
C VAL A 167 5.47 5.67 11.09
N LEU A 168 6.75 6.01 11.01
CA LEU A 168 7.84 5.05 10.93
C LEU A 168 8.42 4.87 12.33
N ILE A 169 8.43 3.64 12.84
CA ILE A 169 9.03 3.32 14.14
C ILE A 169 10.51 3.03 13.90
N VAL A 170 11.38 3.79 14.57
CA VAL A 170 12.84 3.70 14.41
C VAL A 170 13.47 3.42 15.77
N THR A 171 14.18 2.30 15.87
CA THR A 171 15.05 2.02 17.03
C THR A 171 16.32 2.83 16.88
N LYS A 172 16.52 3.83 17.74
CA LYS A 172 17.71 4.67 17.76
C LYS A 172 18.95 3.91 18.22
N ASN A 173 20.13 4.48 17.98
CA ASN A 173 21.42 3.94 18.44
C ASN A 173 21.50 3.75 19.98
N ASP A 174 20.62 4.40 20.76
CA ASP A 174 20.51 4.24 22.22
C ASP A 174 19.51 3.14 22.65
N GLY A 175 18.99 2.36 21.70
CA GLY A 175 18.04 1.27 21.94
C GLY A 175 16.59 1.72 22.17
N ARG A 176 16.28 3.02 22.09
CA ARG A 176 14.91 3.52 22.25
C ARG A 176 14.18 3.59 20.91
N ASP A 177 12.93 3.15 20.90
CA ASP A 177 12.04 3.33 19.75
C ASP A 177 11.47 4.76 19.73
N VAL A 178 11.50 5.39 18.56
CA VAL A 178 10.82 6.67 18.30
C VAL A 178 9.88 6.55 17.11
N ALA A 179 8.76 7.26 17.15
CA ALA A 179 7.87 7.41 16.00
C ALA A 179 8.25 8.67 15.21
N ILE A 180 8.61 8.50 13.95
CA ILE A 180 8.89 9.57 12.99
C ILE A 180 7.65 9.76 12.10
N LYS A 181 7.15 10.98 11.90
CA LYS A 181 5.99 11.20 11.03
C LYS A 181 6.36 11.07 9.55
N TRP A 182 5.40 10.68 8.73
CA TRP A 182 5.63 10.55 7.28
C TRP A 182 6.08 11.88 6.62
N ASP A 183 5.59 13.03 7.10
CA ASP A 183 6.04 14.38 6.67
C ASP A 183 7.54 14.65 6.93
N GLU A 184 8.17 13.93 7.87
CA GLU A 184 9.59 14.12 8.23
C GLU A 184 10.52 13.25 7.37
N ILE A 185 9.98 12.41 6.48
CA ILE A 185 10.77 11.49 5.64
C ILE A 185 10.98 12.11 4.26
N LYS A 186 12.26 12.33 3.89
CA LYS A 186 12.67 12.89 2.60
C LYS A 186 12.75 11.83 1.50
N LYS A 187 13.18 10.61 1.83
CA LYS A 187 13.29 9.48 0.88
C LYS A 187 13.25 8.14 1.60
N ILE A 188 12.62 7.14 0.98
CA ILE A 188 12.68 5.73 1.37
C ILE A 188 13.24 4.95 0.17
N SER A 189 14.29 4.17 0.39
CA SER A 189 14.97 3.34 -0.62
C SER A 189 15.77 2.25 0.09
N GLU A 190 17.02 1.97 -0.32
CA GLU A 190 17.95 1.11 0.44
C GLU A 190 18.30 1.71 1.82
N ILE A 191 18.19 3.04 1.94
CA ILE A 191 18.24 3.80 3.21
C ILE A 191 17.00 4.68 3.35
N VAL A 192 16.67 5.05 4.58
CA VAL A 192 15.70 6.11 4.90
C VAL A 192 16.47 7.41 5.20
N LEU A 193 16.05 8.50 4.56
CA LEU A 193 16.59 9.84 4.80
C LEU A 193 15.51 10.71 5.43
N LEU A 194 15.82 11.28 6.59
CA LEU A 194 14.98 12.27 7.26
C LEU A 194 15.20 13.67 6.65
N SER A 195 14.16 14.50 6.66
CA SER A 195 14.29 15.93 6.40
C SER A 195 14.96 16.63 7.58
N SER A 196 15.72 17.69 7.31
CA SER A 196 16.06 18.65 8.38
C SER A 196 14.77 19.19 8.99
N ALA A 197 14.76 19.39 10.31
CA ALA A 197 13.67 20.02 11.04
C ALA A 197 13.60 21.56 10.82
N GLU A 198 14.49 22.10 9.98
CA GLU A 198 14.48 23.49 9.55
C GLU A 198 13.27 23.77 8.66
N ALA A 199 12.19 24.22 9.30
CA ALA A 199 11.04 24.95 8.76
C ALA A 199 10.88 24.89 7.24
N SER A 200 10.42 23.73 6.75
CA SER A 200 9.89 23.56 5.40
C SER A 200 8.98 24.74 5.04
N ALA A 201 9.39 25.54 4.05
CA ALA A 201 8.66 26.71 3.60
C ALA A 201 7.48 26.27 2.72
N LYS A 202 6.50 25.58 3.33
CA LYS A 202 5.24 25.17 2.69
C LYS A 202 4.52 26.43 2.20
N CYS A 203 4.36 26.56 0.89
CA CYS A 203 3.71 27.72 0.29
C CYS A 203 2.23 27.74 0.69
N THR A 204 1.80 28.82 1.37
CA THR A 204 0.40 29.03 1.76
C THR A 204 -0.57 29.11 0.58
N GLY A 205 -0.06 29.28 -0.65
CA GLY A 205 -0.85 29.39 -1.86
C GLY A 205 -1.12 28.08 -2.62
N CYS A 206 -0.25 27.07 -2.51
CA CYS A 206 -0.40 25.78 -3.22
C CYS A 206 0.06 24.54 -2.43
N GLY A 207 0.54 24.69 -1.20
CA GLY A 207 1.02 23.60 -0.35
C GLY A 207 2.41 23.05 -0.69
N TYR A 208 3.02 23.46 -1.81
CA TYR A 208 4.35 23.00 -2.22
C TYR A 208 5.42 23.33 -1.18
N VAL A 209 6.29 22.35 -0.89
CA VAL A 209 7.43 22.48 0.04
C VAL A 209 8.60 23.11 -0.71
N ASN A 210 8.97 24.32 -0.34
CA ASN A 210 10.10 25.04 -0.95
C ASN A 210 11.34 24.93 -0.06
N ASN A 211 12.51 25.18 -0.65
CA ASN A 211 13.74 25.37 0.11
C ASN A 211 13.53 26.49 1.17
N PRO A 212 14.01 26.35 2.43
CA PRO A 212 13.88 27.39 3.45
C PRO A 212 14.38 28.78 3.02
N ASP A 213 15.32 28.89 2.08
CA ASP A 213 15.81 30.16 1.54
C ASP A 213 14.97 30.75 0.39
N SER A 214 13.97 30.03 -0.13
CA SER A 214 13.14 30.46 -1.26
C SER A 214 12.25 31.65 -0.91
N LYS A 215 12.49 32.81 -1.55
CA LYS A 215 11.67 34.02 -1.45
C LYS A 215 10.29 33.87 -2.14
N PHE A 216 10.25 33.07 -3.19
CA PHE A 216 9.06 32.79 -4.00
C PHE A 216 8.85 31.29 -4.14
N CYS A 217 7.61 30.87 -4.37
CA CYS A 217 7.28 29.47 -4.55
C CYS A 217 7.74 28.95 -5.91
N GLU A 218 8.53 27.89 -5.89
CA GLU A 218 9.07 27.22 -7.08
C GLU A 218 7.95 26.58 -7.94
N SER A 219 6.82 26.22 -7.31
CA SER A 219 5.66 25.61 -7.99
C SER A 219 4.63 26.63 -8.51
N CYS A 220 4.38 27.76 -7.83
CA CYS A 220 3.29 28.68 -8.18
C CYS A 220 3.67 30.18 -8.24
N GLY A 221 4.96 30.52 -8.08
CA GLY A 221 5.48 31.88 -8.15
C GLY A 221 5.07 32.82 -7.00
N LYS A 222 4.13 32.44 -6.13
CA LYS A 222 3.70 33.28 -5.00
C LYS A 222 4.83 33.50 -4.00
N LYS A 223 4.96 34.73 -3.51
CA LYS A 223 5.92 35.13 -2.48
C LYS A 223 5.65 34.37 -1.17
N ILE A 224 6.72 33.88 -0.51
CA ILE A 224 6.65 33.11 0.74
C ILE A 224 7.26 33.88 1.92
N LYS A 225 8.26 34.73 1.65
CA LYS A 225 8.90 35.68 2.58
C LYS A 225 8.97 37.06 1.95
#